data_AF-A0A662GZA6-F1
#
_entry.id   AF-A0A662GZA6-F1
#
_cell.length_a   1.000
_cell.length_b   1.000
_cell.length_c   1.000
_cell.angle_alpha   90.00
_cell.angle_beta   90.00
_cell.angle_gamma   90.00
#
_symmetry.space_group_name_H-M   'P 1'
#
loop_
_entity.id
_entity.type
_entity.pdbx_description
1 polymer ?
#
loop_
_entity_poly.entity_id
_entity_poly.type
_entity_poly.pdbx_seq_one_letter_code
_entity_poly.pdbx_strand_id
1 'polypeptide(L)'
;MVLAFKVFEVVEEMNFATIASKLKNYKMVEIEEINGREVETGFEIVSLEERDGKLVGNVIESFIVSLSYKGEEFRAPVSVSTLFEFYRYRDRILLIIAAKKPRANRIASIFSTILSARKAAILEAQIPAETLKALHEERPGSTKVVFFDGVKLPGVDKLSLYGEQLADTTLYSEYLKLGKVWYVVFEAEEGIVIGVTRNCVVTFFSKIDIDSALDYIREKIIPLTVKP
;
A
#
# COMPACT_ATOMS: atom_id res chain seq x y z
N MET A 1 -11.69 0.90 11.90
CA MET A 1 -11.38 0.40 10.54
C MET A 1 -9.87 0.49 10.38
N VAL A 2 -9.20 -0.55 9.89
CA VAL A 2 -7.74 -0.52 9.70
C VAL A 2 -7.37 0.38 8.53
N LEU A 3 -6.32 1.19 8.67
CA LEU A 3 -5.78 1.99 7.58
C LEU A 3 -4.67 1.20 6.88
N ALA A 4 -4.76 1.09 5.56
CA ALA A 4 -3.79 0.34 4.76
C ALA A 4 -3.24 1.22 3.65
N PHE A 5 -1.94 1.10 3.45
CA PHE A 5 -1.19 1.81 2.44
C PHE A 5 -0.33 0.84 1.66
N LYS A 6 0.05 1.25 0.45
CA LYS A 6 1.10 0.60 -0.30
C LYS A 6 2.04 1.63 -0.90
N VAL A 7 3.34 1.31 -0.84
CA VAL A 7 4.39 2.15 -1.39
C VAL A 7 4.93 1.55 -2.68
N PHE A 8 5.15 2.42 -3.65
CA PHE A 8 5.74 2.15 -4.95
C PHE A 8 6.88 3.14 -5.21
N GLU A 9 7.66 2.90 -6.25
CA GLU A 9 8.72 3.79 -6.72
C GLU A 9 8.52 4.11 -8.20
N VAL A 10 8.64 5.40 -8.54
CA VAL A 10 8.73 5.85 -9.92
C VAL A 10 10.17 5.63 -10.38
N VAL A 11 10.37 4.68 -11.27
CA VAL A 11 11.71 4.26 -11.73
C VAL A 11 12.16 4.96 -13.02
N GLU A 12 11.22 5.61 -13.71
CA GLU A 12 11.54 6.48 -14.83
C GLU A 12 11.97 7.85 -14.31
N GLU A 13 13.01 8.44 -14.93
CA GLU A 13 13.49 9.76 -14.55
C GLU A 13 12.43 10.83 -14.87
N MET A 14 11.73 11.27 -13.84
CA MET A 14 10.67 12.28 -13.91
C MET A 14 10.77 13.22 -12.72
N ASN A 15 10.28 14.45 -12.88
CA ASN A 15 10.10 15.38 -11.78
C ASN A 15 8.60 15.56 -11.48
N PHE A 16 8.28 16.24 -10.37
CA PHE A 16 6.89 16.47 -9.98
C PHE A 16 6.11 17.30 -10.99
N ALA A 17 6.73 18.27 -11.66
CA ALA A 17 6.05 19.04 -12.70
C ALA A 17 5.60 18.16 -13.88
N THR A 18 6.42 17.18 -14.29
CA THR A 18 6.06 16.21 -15.34
C THR A 18 4.99 15.23 -14.86
N ILE A 19 5.07 14.73 -13.62
CA ILE A 19 4.04 13.84 -13.06
C ILE A 19 2.71 14.60 -12.95
N ALA A 20 2.74 15.82 -12.42
CA ALA A 20 1.57 16.67 -12.27
C ALA A 20 0.93 16.97 -13.61
N SER A 21 1.71 17.37 -14.62
CA SER A 21 1.16 17.70 -15.95
C SER A 21 0.49 16.52 -16.64
N LYS A 22 1.00 15.30 -16.45
CA LYS A 22 0.41 14.08 -17.03
C LYS A 22 -0.83 13.57 -16.28
N LEU A 23 -0.88 13.73 -14.97
CA LEU A 23 -2.00 13.26 -14.14
C LEU A 23 -3.13 14.27 -14.00
N LYS A 24 -2.85 15.57 -14.15
CA LYS A 24 -3.83 16.64 -13.95
C LYS A 24 -5.06 16.43 -14.83
N ASN A 25 -6.24 16.45 -14.21
CA ASN A 25 -7.54 16.27 -14.85
C ASN A 25 -7.68 14.96 -15.64
N TYR A 26 -6.85 13.94 -15.34
CA TYR A 26 -6.98 12.65 -16.00
C TYR A 26 -8.31 12.01 -15.63
N LYS A 27 -9.05 11.57 -16.66
CA LYS A 27 -10.36 10.97 -16.53
C LYS A 27 -10.53 9.87 -17.57
N MET A 28 -11.01 8.71 -17.13
CA MET A 28 -11.39 7.58 -17.96
C MET A 28 -12.74 7.11 -17.47
N VAL A 29 -13.80 7.55 -18.15
CA VAL A 29 -15.18 7.30 -17.73
C VAL A 29 -16.03 6.66 -18.81
N GLU A 30 -17.03 5.93 -18.34
CA GLU A 30 -18.08 5.30 -19.12
C GLU A 30 -19.43 5.77 -18.58
N ILE A 31 -20.45 5.83 -19.43
CA ILE A 31 -21.81 6.14 -19.04
C ILE A 31 -22.57 4.82 -18.98
N GLU A 32 -23.14 4.52 -17.80
CA GLU A 32 -24.01 3.37 -17.59
C GLU A 32 -25.44 3.83 -17.28
N GLU A 33 -26.43 3.09 -17.78
CA GLU A 33 -27.83 3.33 -17.43
C GLU A 33 -28.28 2.42 -16.27
N ILE A 34 -28.81 3.04 -15.21
CA ILE A 34 -29.39 2.35 -14.06
C ILE A 34 -30.75 2.93 -13.75
N ASN A 35 -31.78 2.08 -13.74
CA ASN A 35 -33.14 2.45 -13.36
C ASN A 35 -33.63 3.70 -14.13
N GLY A 36 -33.28 3.81 -15.42
CA GLY A 36 -33.64 4.94 -16.28
C GLY A 36 -32.84 6.23 -16.04
N ARG A 37 -31.72 6.17 -15.29
CA ARG A 37 -30.81 7.28 -15.06
C ARG A 37 -29.41 6.95 -15.60
N GLU A 38 -28.84 7.88 -16.36
CA GLU A 38 -27.44 7.83 -16.75
C GLU A 38 -26.54 8.15 -15.54
N VAL A 39 -25.52 7.32 -15.34
CA VAL A 39 -24.53 7.46 -14.29
C VAL A 39 -23.14 7.28 -14.87
N GLU A 40 -22.23 8.18 -14.49
CA GLU A 40 -20.84 8.12 -14.89
C GLU A 40 -20.06 7.16 -13.97
N THR A 41 -19.42 6.15 -14.55
CA THR A 41 -18.54 5.20 -13.89
C THR A 41 -17.13 5.31 -14.45
N GLY A 42 -16.13 4.80 -13.74
CA GLY A 42 -14.73 4.83 -14.18
C GLY A 42 -13.78 5.41 -13.15
N PHE A 43 -12.76 6.12 -13.63
CA PHE A 43 -11.60 6.57 -12.88
C PHE A 43 -11.34 8.05 -13.16
N GLU A 44 -11.17 8.86 -12.11
CA GLU A 44 -10.87 10.28 -12.22
C GLU A 44 -9.87 10.73 -11.16
N ILE A 45 -8.94 11.61 -11.53
CA ILE A 45 -8.07 12.34 -10.59
C ILE A 45 -8.72 13.69 -10.30
N VAL A 46 -9.34 13.82 -9.13
CA VAL A 46 -10.19 14.97 -8.77
C VAL A 46 -9.45 16.11 -8.07
N SER A 47 -8.29 15.82 -7.47
CA SER A 47 -7.42 16.83 -6.89
C SER A 47 -5.96 16.44 -7.11
N LEU A 48 -5.11 17.42 -7.37
CA LEU A 48 -3.67 17.23 -7.51
C LEU A 48 -2.94 18.54 -7.21
N GLU A 49 -2.21 18.57 -6.11
CA GLU A 49 -1.62 19.77 -5.54
C GLU A 49 -0.18 19.49 -5.08
N GLU A 50 0.74 20.40 -5.41
CA GLU A 50 2.08 20.37 -4.85
C GLU A 50 2.08 21.15 -3.53
N ARG A 51 2.45 20.48 -2.44
CA ARG A 51 2.49 21.06 -1.09
C ARG A 51 3.62 20.44 -0.29
N ASP A 52 4.38 21.26 0.43
CA ASP A 52 5.43 20.81 1.36
C ASP A 52 6.44 19.82 0.73
N GLY A 53 6.81 20.07 -0.54
CA GLY A 53 7.73 19.21 -1.29
C GLY A 53 7.17 17.84 -1.67
N LYS A 54 5.85 17.73 -1.78
CA LYS A 54 5.08 16.52 -2.13
C LYS A 54 4.06 16.86 -3.21
N LEU A 55 3.66 15.88 -4.01
CA LEU A 55 2.53 16.00 -4.93
C LEU A 55 1.40 15.09 -4.44
N VAL A 56 0.35 15.70 -3.88
CA VAL A 56 -0.76 15.01 -3.21
C VAL A 56 -2.00 15.08 -4.07
N GLY A 57 -2.75 13.99 -4.16
CA GLY A 57 -3.99 13.97 -4.92
C GLY A 57 -4.99 12.91 -4.47
N ASN A 58 -6.20 12.99 -5.02
CA ASN A 58 -7.25 12.01 -4.79
C ASN A 58 -7.72 11.42 -6.11
N VAL A 59 -7.84 10.09 -6.13
CA VAL A 59 -8.52 9.35 -7.19
C VAL A 59 -9.94 9.04 -6.72
N ILE A 60 -10.93 9.27 -7.58
CA ILE A 60 -12.26 8.70 -7.44
C ILE A 60 -12.42 7.56 -8.44
N GLU A 61 -12.86 6.41 -7.93
CA GLU A 61 -13.27 5.29 -8.77
C GLU A 61 -14.76 5.03 -8.55
N SER A 62 -15.55 5.19 -9.59
CA SER A 62 -17.01 5.00 -9.59
C SER A 62 -17.36 3.71 -10.32
N PHE A 63 -18.26 2.90 -9.76
CA PHE A 63 -18.70 1.64 -10.37
C PHE A 63 -20.06 1.23 -9.82
N ILE A 64 -20.69 0.28 -10.50
CA ILE A 64 -22.01 -0.22 -10.12
C ILE A 64 -21.86 -1.46 -9.25
N VAL A 65 -22.58 -1.48 -8.12
CA VAL A 65 -22.71 -2.67 -7.28
C VAL A 65 -24.11 -3.23 -7.39
N SER A 66 -24.21 -4.56 -7.46
CA SER A 66 -25.47 -5.31 -7.32
C SER A 66 -25.56 -5.86 -5.90
N LEU A 67 -26.63 -5.52 -5.19
CA LEU A 67 -26.95 -6.01 -3.86
C LEU A 67 -28.21 -6.84 -3.91
N SER A 68 -28.15 -8.09 -3.43
CA SER A 68 -29.34 -8.91 -3.27
C SER A 68 -29.98 -8.64 -1.90
N TYR A 69 -31.25 -8.29 -1.88
CA TYR A 69 -32.01 -8.10 -0.66
C TYR A 69 -33.38 -8.75 -0.79
N LYS A 70 -33.66 -9.75 0.06
CA LYS A 70 -34.93 -10.51 0.07
C LYS A 70 -35.32 -11.10 -1.30
N GLY A 71 -34.32 -11.47 -2.13
CA GLY A 71 -34.55 -12.03 -3.46
C GLY A 71 -34.71 -11.00 -4.58
N GLU A 72 -34.70 -9.71 -4.25
CA GLU A 72 -34.64 -8.61 -5.22
C GLU A 72 -33.19 -8.19 -5.46
N GLU A 73 -32.87 -7.77 -6.69
CA GLU A 73 -31.56 -7.22 -7.04
C GLU A 73 -31.62 -5.69 -7.11
N PHE A 74 -30.78 -5.03 -6.30
CA PHE A 74 -30.64 -3.58 -6.27
C PHE A 74 -29.30 -3.19 -6.89
N ARG A 75 -29.35 -2.39 -7.96
CA ARG A 75 -28.15 -1.79 -8.56
C ARG A 75 -28.00 -0.36 -8.07
N ALA A 76 -26.81 -0.03 -7.56
CA ALA A 76 -26.49 1.32 -7.10
C ALA A 76 -25.10 1.75 -7.57
N PRO A 77 -24.92 3.01 -8.00
CA PRO A 77 -23.60 3.55 -8.24
C PRO A 77 -22.90 3.86 -6.92
N VAL A 78 -21.63 3.51 -6.84
CA VAL A 78 -20.78 3.75 -5.67
C VAL A 78 -19.48 4.39 -6.14
N SER A 79 -19.08 5.45 -5.45
CA SER A 79 -17.78 6.10 -5.65
C SER A 79 -16.89 5.84 -4.45
N VAL A 80 -15.64 5.49 -4.71
CA VAL A 80 -14.62 5.30 -3.68
C VAL A 80 -13.49 6.29 -3.94
N SER A 81 -13.21 7.13 -2.95
CA SER A 81 -12.07 8.05 -2.97
C SER A 81 -10.81 7.37 -2.43
N THR A 82 -9.65 7.69 -2.99
CA THR A 82 -8.35 7.16 -2.56
C THR A 82 -7.29 8.24 -2.63
N LEU A 83 -6.74 8.59 -1.47
CA LEU A 83 -5.61 9.49 -1.35
C LEU A 83 -4.34 8.81 -1.88
N PHE A 84 -3.54 9.58 -2.61
CA PHE A 84 -2.19 9.22 -2.98
C PHE A 84 -1.24 10.40 -2.84
N GLU A 85 0.05 10.10 -2.70
CA GLU A 85 1.10 11.10 -2.60
C GLU A 85 2.35 10.62 -3.34
N PHE A 86 2.92 11.49 -4.17
CA PHE A 86 4.32 11.35 -4.57
C PHE A 86 5.22 12.10 -3.60
N TYR A 87 6.23 11.40 -3.09
CA TYR A 87 7.17 11.89 -2.09
C TYR A 87 8.61 11.72 -2.60
N ARG A 88 9.43 12.76 -2.46
CA ARG A 88 10.84 12.70 -2.80
C ARG A 88 11.65 12.24 -1.59
N TYR A 89 12.37 11.13 -1.74
CA TYR A 89 13.28 10.62 -0.73
C TYR A 89 14.66 10.42 -1.35
N ARG A 90 15.61 11.28 -0.97
CA ARG A 90 16.94 11.36 -1.62
C ARG A 90 16.77 11.59 -3.13
N ASP A 91 17.37 10.74 -3.95
CA ASP A 91 17.29 10.73 -5.42
C ASP A 91 16.07 9.95 -5.98
N ARG A 92 15.20 9.42 -5.10
CA ARG A 92 14.07 8.56 -5.47
C ARG A 92 12.74 9.32 -5.37
N ILE A 93 11.79 8.97 -6.23
CA ILE A 93 10.40 9.42 -6.13
C ILE A 93 9.53 8.22 -5.78
N LEU A 94 8.91 8.27 -4.62
CA LEU A 94 8.05 7.21 -4.10
C LEU A 94 6.60 7.62 -4.30
N LEU A 95 5.73 6.65 -4.56
CA LEU A 95 4.28 6.83 -4.61
C LEU A 95 3.66 6.05 -3.45
N ILE A 96 2.98 6.75 -2.55
CA ILE A 96 2.22 6.17 -1.44
C ILE A 96 0.73 6.22 -1.81
N ILE A 97 0.03 5.10 -1.73
CA ILE A 97 -1.41 5.02 -2.00
C ILE A 97 -2.13 4.50 -0.77
N ALA A 98 -3.10 5.26 -0.26
CA ALA A 98 -3.90 4.94 0.92
C ALA A 98 -5.03 3.94 0.60
N ALA A 99 -4.66 2.74 0.15
CA ALA A 99 -5.58 1.66 -0.12
C ALA A 99 -4.97 0.28 0.17
N LYS A 100 -5.85 -0.72 0.32
CA LYS A 100 -5.45 -2.14 0.37
C LYS A 100 -4.78 -2.55 -0.94
N LYS A 101 -3.88 -3.54 -0.86
CA LYS A 101 -3.02 -4.02 -1.96
C LYS A 101 -3.71 -4.14 -3.33
N PRO A 102 -4.90 -4.77 -3.49
CA PRO A 102 -5.50 -4.93 -4.83
C PRO A 102 -5.80 -3.59 -5.50
N ARG A 103 -6.39 -2.65 -4.75
CA ARG A 103 -6.74 -1.32 -5.24
C ARG A 103 -5.50 -0.46 -5.46
N ALA A 104 -4.56 -0.47 -4.52
CA ALA A 104 -3.32 0.27 -4.67
C ALA A 104 -2.51 -0.19 -5.90
N ASN A 105 -2.40 -1.51 -6.13
CA ASN A 105 -1.74 -2.05 -7.32
C ASN A 105 -2.44 -1.61 -8.62
N ARG A 106 -3.78 -1.59 -8.62
CA ARG A 106 -4.55 -1.12 -9.78
C ARG A 106 -4.29 0.35 -10.08
N ILE A 107 -4.37 1.22 -9.06
CA ILE A 107 -4.10 2.66 -9.22
C ILE A 107 -2.66 2.90 -9.71
N ALA A 108 -1.67 2.22 -9.11
CA ALA A 108 -0.28 2.31 -9.55
C ALA A 108 -0.07 1.86 -11.00
N SER A 109 -0.78 0.81 -11.44
CA SER A 109 -0.75 0.35 -12.84
C SER A 109 -1.33 1.37 -13.82
N ILE A 110 -2.46 2.00 -13.44
CA ILE A 110 -3.07 3.09 -14.22
C ILE A 110 -2.10 4.27 -14.30
N PHE A 111 -1.53 4.70 -13.16
CA PHE A 111 -0.54 5.77 -13.14
C PHE A 111 0.70 5.43 -13.97
N SER A 112 1.20 4.19 -13.91
CA SER A 112 2.32 3.77 -14.74
C SER A 112 2.02 3.91 -16.23
N THR A 113 0.78 3.64 -16.64
CA THR A 113 0.33 3.75 -18.04
C THR A 113 0.18 5.21 -18.47
N ILE A 114 -0.29 6.09 -17.58
CA ILE A 114 -0.42 7.53 -17.85
C ILE A 114 0.97 8.19 -17.92
N LEU A 115 1.86 7.82 -17.00
CA LEU A 115 3.17 8.44 -16.87
C LEU A 115 4.14 7.99 -17.97
N SER A 116 3.97 6.79 -18.54
CA SER A 116 4.88 6.27 -19.56
C SER A 116 4.20 5.31 -20.53
N ALA A 117 4.66 5.34 -21.78
CA ALA A 117 4.27 4.33 -22.77
C ALA A 117 4.88 2.95 -22.46
N ARG A 118 5.89 2.87 -21.58
CA ARG A 118 6.50 1.60 -21.15
C ARG A 118 5.73 1.02 -19.96
N LYS A 119 5.40 -0.28 -20.03
CA LYS A 119 4.85 -1.05 -18.91
C LYS A 119 5.93 -1.30 -17.85
N ALA A 120 6.32 -0.30 -17.05
CA ALA A 120 7.15 -0.44 -15.85
C ALA A 120 7.51 0.90 -15.15
N ALA A 121 6.89 2.03 -15.45
CA ALA A 121 7.30 3.33 -14.87
C ALA A 121 7.13 3.41 -13.35
N ILE A 122 6.23 2.60 -12.78
CA ILE A 122 6.02 2.49 -11.34
C ILE A 122 6.18 1.02 -10.92
N LEU A 123 7.11 0.74 -9.99
CA LEU A 123 7.37 -0.59 -9.45
C LEU A 123 7.04 -0.66 -7.94
N GLU A 124 6.75 -1.87 -7.44
CA GLU A 124 6.52 -2.06 -6.00
C GLU A 124 7.80 -1.75 -5.20
N ALA A 125 7.71 -0.88 -4.20
CA ALA A 125 8.83 -0.67 -3.29
C ALA A 125 9.10 -1.96 -2.50
N GLN A 126 10.37 -2.26 -2.24
CA GLN A 126 10.79 -3.47 -1.54
C GLN A 126 11.58 -3.14 -0.28
N ILE A 127 11.29 -3.87 0.80
CA ILE A 127 12.09 -3.92 2.02
C ILE A 127 12.82 -5.26 2.03
N PRO A 128 14.16 -5.29 2.11
CA PRO A 128 14.92 -6.52 2.20
C PRO A 128 14.50 -7.38 3.40
N ALA A 129 14.55 -8.71 3.25
CA ALA A 129 14.19 -9.63 4.33
C ALA A 129 15.01 -9.39 5.61
N GLU A 130 16.31 -9.12 5.45
CA GLU A 130 17.21 -8.82 6.58
C GLU A 130 16.86 -7.49 7.26
N THR A 131 16.44 -6.47 6.50
CA THR A 131 15.98 -5.20 7.05
C THR A 131 14.69 -5.37 7.84
N LEU A 132 13.74 -6.16 7.32
CA LEU A 132 12.48 -6.44 8.01
C LEU A 132 12.69 -7.30 9.26
N LYS A 133 13.65 -8.22 9.20
CA LYS A 133 14.10 -9.01 10.34
C LYS A 133 14.72 -8.11 11.42
N ALA A 134 15.66 -7.22 11.06
CA ALA A 134 16.28 -6.29 11.99
C ALA A 134 15.25 -5.36 12.65
N LEU A 135 14.29 -4.82 11.88
CA LEU A 135 13.20 -3.99 12.40
C LEU A 135 12.41 -4.70 13.51
N HIS A 136 12.19 -6.01 13.35
CA HIS A 136 11.52 -6.85 14.33
C HIS A 136 12.42 -7.15 15.54
N GLU A 137 13.69 -7.52 15.32
CA GLU A 137 14.63 -7.92 16.37
C GLU A 137 15.12 -6.74 17.23
N GLU A 138 15.11 -5.51 16.70
CA GLU A 138 15.38 -4.29 17.49
C GLU A 138 14.32 -4.05 18.58
N ARG A 139 13.15 -4.71 18.47
CA ARG A 139 12.02 -4.56 19.40
C ARG A 139 11.39 -5.92 19.76
N PRO A 140 12.13 -6.83 20.44
CA PRO A 140 11.70 -8.20 20.72
C PRO A 140 10.33 -8.28 21.41
N GLY A 141 10.07 -7.39 22.39
CA GLY A 141 8.83 -7.36 23.17
C GLY A 141 7.63 -6.67 22.49
N SER A 142 7.86 -5.93 21.41
CA SER A 142 6.79 -5.19 20.71
C SER A 142 6.15 -6.01 19.59
N THR A 143 6.77 -7.11 19.18
CA THR A 143 6.30 -7.89 18.04
C THR A 143 5.22 -8.87 18.46
N LYS A 144 4.09 -8.81 17.75
CA LYS A 144 2.91 -9.65 17.99
C LYS A 144 2.84 -10.84 17.02
N VAL A 145 3.30 -10.64 15.78
CA VAL A 145 3.23 -11.65 14.72
C VAL A 145 4.41 -11.56 13.77
N VAL A 146 4.98 -12.70 13.38
CA VAL A 146 5.97 -12.81 12.30
C VAL A 146 5.52 -13.86 11.30
N PHE A 147 5.55 -13.51 10.01
CA PHE A 147 5.31 -14.43 8.91
C PHE A 147 6.59 -14.66 8.12
N PHE A 148 6.78 -15.91 7.71
CA PHE A 148 7.87 -16.37 6.87
C PHE A 148 7.32 -16.81 5.51
N ASP A 149 8.13 -16.64 4.48
CA ASP A 149 7.92 -17.24 3.16
C ASP A 149 9.18 -17.97 2.68
N GLY A 150 9.03 -18.74 1.60
CA GLY A 150 10.13 -19.58 1.10
C GLY A 150 10.59 -20.61 2.12
N VAL A 151 9.66 -21.07 2.97
CA VAL A 151 9.94 -22.00 4.06
C VAL A 151 10.25 -23.37 3.44
N LYS A 152 11.40 -23.94 3.78
CA LYS A 152 11.84 -25.25 3.29
C LYS A 152 11.12 -26.40 4.00
N LEU A 153 9.79 -26.36 3.99
CA LEU A 153 8.88 -27.37 4.55
C LEU A 153 7.94 -27.85 3.44
N PRO A 154 7.85 -29.17 3.17
CA PRO A 154 6.97 -29.70 2.14
C PRO A 154 5.51 -29.27 2.35
N GLY A 155 4.89 -28.71 1.31
CA GLY A 155 3.49 -28.28 1.32
C GLY A 155 3.20 -26.99 2.10
N VAL A 156 4.23 -26.23 2.54
CA VAL A 156 4.05 -25.00 3.31
C VAL A 156 4.64 -23.79 2.57
N ASP A 157 3.76 -22.95 2.01
CA ASP A 157 4.18 -21.72 1.32
C ASP A 157 4.50 -20.56 2.27
N LYS A 158 3.74 -20.49 3.38
CA LYS A 158 3.86 -19.46 4.42
C LYS A 158 3.68 -20.08 5.80
N LEU A 159 4.48 -19.61 6.75
CA LEU A 159 4.41 -19.99 8.16
C LEU A 159 4.29 -18.71 9.00
N SER A 160 3.51 -18.75 10.08
CA SER A 160 3.37 -17.61 10.98
C SER A 160 3.54 -18.01 12.43
N LEU A 161 4.28 -17.20 13.18
CA LEU A 161 4.41 -17.28 14.63
C LEU A 161 3.63 -16.13 15.29
N TYR A 162 2.87 -16.46 16.33
CA TYR A 162 2.11 -15.53 17.16
C TYR A 162 2.58 -15.69 18.60
N GLY A 163 2.85 -14.58 19.27
CA GLY A 163 3.30 -14.60 20.65
C GLY A 163 3.94 -13.27 21.05
N GLU A 164 4.21 -13.15 22.35
CA GLU A 164 5.05 -12.09 22.90
C GLU A 164 6.51 -12.54 22.85
N GLN A 165 7.45 -11.60 22.67
CA GLN A 165 8.89 -11.89 22.70
C GLN A 165 9.33 -12.97 21.69
N LEU A 166 8.69 -13.02 20.51
CA LEU A 166 8.95 -14.06 19.50
C LEU A 166 10.43 -14.18 19.13
N ALA A 167 11.16 -13.05 19.08
CA ALA A 167 12.57 -13.02 18.72
C ALA A 167 13.46 -13.86 19.66
N ASP A 168 13.06 -14.05 20.92
CA ASP A 168 13.82 -14.78 21.94
C ASP A 168 13.52 -16.29 21.94
N THR A 169 12.58 -16.74 21.12
CA THR A 169 12.15 -18.14 21.11
C THR A 169 13.03 -19.02 20.23
N THR A 170 13.31 -20.26 20.67
CA THR A 170 14.02 -21.25 19.86
C THR A 170 13.31 -21.48 18.52
N LEU A 171 11.98 -21.52 18.53
CA LEU A 171 11.15 -21.77 17.35
C LEU A 171 11.33 -20.68 16.28
N TYR A 172 11.43 -19.41 16.68
CA TYR A 172 11.76 -18.31 15.77
C TYR A 172 13.13 -18.51 15.12
N SER A 173 14.15 -18.83 15.92
CA SER A 173 15.51 -19.05 15.43
C SER A 173 15.62 -20.25 14.47
N GLU A 174 14.80 -21.28 14.67
CA GLU A 174 14.73 -22.44 13.78
C GLU A 174 14.08 -22.09 12.45
N TYR A 175 12.95 -21.39 12.46
CA TYR A 175 12.27 -21.01 11.22
C TYR A 175 13.00 -19.94 10.41
N LEU A 176 13.78 -19.08 11.06
CA LEU A 176 14.72 -18.19 10.36
C LEU A 176 15.76 -18.96 9.51
N LYS A 177 16.16 -20.17 9.92
CA LYS A 177 17.07 -21.01 9.12
C LYS A 177 16.38 -21.64 7.91
N LEU A 178 15.05 -21.76 7.96
CA LEU A 178 14.25 -22.47 6.97
C LEU A 178 13.54 -21.54 5.98
N GLY A 179 13.37 -20.27 6.29
CA GLY A 179 12.66 -19.30 5.44
C GLY A 179 13.12 -17.87 5.66
N LYS A 180 12.41 -16.92 5.05
CA LYS A 180 12.72 -15.48 5.17
C LYS A 180 11.54 -14.74 5.76
N VAL A 181 11.80 -13.76 6.61
CA VAL A 181 10.75 -12.86 7.12
C VAL A 181 10.07 -12.17 5.93
N TRP A 182 8.75 -12.28 5.87
CA TRP A 182 7.90 -11.74 4.81
C TRP A 182 7.02 -10.58 5.29
N TYR A 183 6.51 -10.69 6.51
CA TYR A 183 5.57 -9.74 7.11
C TYR A 183 5.73 -9.76 8.63
N VAL A 184 5.75 -8.59 9.24
CA VAL A 184 5.88 -8.43 10.69
C VAL A 184 4.76 -7.53 11.19
N VAL A 185 4.19 -7.87 12.34
CA VAL A 185 3.24 -7.02 13.09
C VAL A 185 3.86 -6.70 14.43
N PHE A 186 4.03 -5.42 14.70
CA PHE A 186 4.66 -4.94 15.91
C PHE A 186 4.02 -3.65 16.41
N GLU A 187 4.22 -3.38 17.68
CA GLU A 187 3.91 -2.10 18.31
C GLU A 187 5.04 -1.12 18.00
N ALA A 188 4.74 -0.14 17.14
CA ALA A 188 5.70 0.86 16.69
C ALA A 188 6.02 1.89 17.78
N GLU A 189 4.98 2.29 18.49
CA GLU A 189 4.94 3.26 19.58
C GLU A 189 3.82 2.82 20.53
N GLU A 190 3.77 3.38 21.74
CA GLU A 190 2.75 3.02 22.73
C GLU A 190 1.34 3.12 22.13
N GLY A 191 0.65 1.99 22.02
CA GLY A 191 -0.70 1.91 21.47
C GLY A 191 -0.80 1.92 19.94
N ILE A 192 0.29 2.04 19.18
CA ILE A 192 0.30 2.02 17.70
C ILE A 192 0.80 0.67 17.18
N VAL A 193 -0.12 -0.19 16.74
CA VAL A 193 0.18 -1.49 16.14
C VAL A 193 0.20 -1.37 14.62
N ILE A 194 1.32 -1.76 14.01
CA ILE A 194 1.55 -1.69 12.57
C ILE A 194 1.99 -3.05 12.02
N GLY A 195 1.53 -3.36 10.81
CA GLY A 195 2.00 -4.48 10.01
C GLY A 195 2.74 -4.00 8.76
N VAL A 196 3.90 -4.59 8.47
CA VAL A 196 4.74 -4.21 7.31
C VAL A 196 5.18 -5.46 6.55
N THR A 197 4.93 -5.51 5.23
CA THR A 197 5.38 -6.59 4.34
C THR A 197 6.64 -6.22 3.57
N ARG A 198 7.38 -7.22 3.05
CA ARG A 198 8.53 -6.96 2.16
C ARG A 198 8.18 -6.17 0.91
N ASN A 199 6.99 -6.36 0.35
CA ASN A 199 6.53 -5.58 -0.80
C ASN A 199 5.82 -4.27 -0.41
N CYS A 200 6.23 -3.70 0.72
CA CYS A 200 5.86 -2.40 1.26
C CYS A 200 4.35 -2.12 1.35
N VAL A 201 3.59 -3.14 1.76
CA VAL A 201 2.23 -2.95 2.28
C VAL A 201 2.35 -2.60 3.76
N VAL A 202 1.75 -1.48 4.15
CA VAL A 202 1.77 -0.95 5.51
C VAL A 202 0.34 -0.90 6.03
N THR A 203 0.06 -1.55 7.14
CA THR A 203 -1.28 -1.58 7.73
C THR A 203 -1.23 -1.13 9.18
N PHE A 204 -1.96 -0.07 9.51
CA PHE A 204 -2.15 0.38 10.88
C PHE A 204 -3.40 -0.30 11.45
N PHE A 205 -3.20 -1.11 12.49
CA PHE A 205 -4.26 -1.82 13.19
C PHE A 205 -4.86 -0.96 14.32
N SER A 206 -4.09 -0.02 14.84
CA SER A 206 -4.54 0.99 15.80
C SER A 206 -5.21 2.17 15.11
N LYS A 207 -5.97 2.97 15.89
CA LYS A 207 -6.55 4.23 15.42
C LYS A 207 -5.45 5.26 15.25
N ILE A 208 -5.30 5.75 14.02
CA ILE A 208 -4.39 6.83 13.64
C ILE A 208 -5.09 7.64 12.53
N ASP A 209 -4.85 8.93 12.45
CA ASP A 209 -5.31 9.73 11.31
C ASP A 209 -4.42 9.52 10.08
N ILE A 210 -4.91 9.93 8.91
CA ILE A 210 -4.24 9.66 7.64
C ILE A 210 -2.92 10.42 7.50
N ASP A 211 -2.83 11.63 8.04
CA ASP A 211 -1.64 12.49 7.92
C ASP A 211 -0.51 11.93 8.79
N SER A 212 -0.81 11.60 10.05
CA SER A 212 0.14 10.93 10.95
C SER A 212 0.62 9.57 10.40
N ALA A 213 -0.28 8.81 9.75
CA ALA A 213 0.10 7.56 9.10
C ALA A 213 1.04 7.77 7.92
N LEU A 214 0.81 8.80 7.10
CA LEU A 214 1.68 9.17 5.99
C LEU A 214 3.05 9.66 6.49
N ASP A 215 3.09 10.46 7.55
CA ASP A 215 4.35 10.86 8.21
C ASP A 215 5.14 9.66 8.69
N TYR A 216 4.50 8.73 9.40
CA TYR A 216 5.15 7.51 9.84
C TYR A 216 5.71 6.70 8.65
N ILE A 217 4.96 6.57 7.55
CA ILE A 217 5.44 5.88 6.34
C ILE A 217 6.67 6.60 5.77
N ARG A 218 6.64 7.93 5.64
CA ARG A 218 7.74 8.73 5.10
C ARG A 218 9.01 8.64 5.95
N GLU A 219 8.86 8.71 7.26
CA GLU A 219 9.98 8.84 8.18
C GLU A 219 10.55 7.50 8.65
N LYS A 220 9.70 6.46 8.76
CA LYS A 220 10.08 5.18 9.38
C LYS A 220 10.07 4.02 8.40
N ILE A 221 9.22 4.04 7.37
CA ILE A 221 9.10 2.91 6.42
C ILE A 221 9.91 3.13 5.14
N ILE A 222 9.76 4.28 4.48
CA ILE A 222 10.48 4.59 3.23
C ILE A 222 12.01 4.42 3.38
N PRO A 223 12.66 4.83 4.49
CA PRO A 223 14.09 4.62 4.67
C PRO A 223 14.54 3.15 4.68
N LEU A 224 13.63 2.22 4.96
CA LEU A 224 13.91 0.77 4.97
C LEU A 224 13.83 0.16 3.57
N THR A 225 13.33 0.91 2.58
CA THR A 225 13.15 0.42 1.22
C THR A 225 14.42 0.53 0.40
N VAL A 226 14.63 -0.41 -0.50
CA VAL A 226 15.69 -0.38 -1.52
C VAL A 226 15.12 -0.04 -2.89
N LYS A 227 15.98 0.51 -3.76
CA LYS A 227 15.65 0.75 -5.15
C LYS A 227 15.34 -0.59 -5.85
N PRO A 228 14.20 -0.72 -6.55
CA PRO A 228 13.81 -1.95 -7.25
C PRO A 228 14.67 -2.25 -8.47
#